data_AF-R1G7F9-F1
#
_entry.id   AF-R1G7F9-F1
#
_cell.length_a   1.000
_cell.length_b   1.000
_cell.length_c   1.000
_cell.angle_alpha   90.00
_cell.angle_beta   90.00
_cell.angle_gamma   90.00
#
_symmetry.space_group_name_H-M   'P 1'
#
loop_
_entity.id
_entity.type
_entity.pdbx_description
1 polymer ?
#
loop_
_entity_poly.entity_id
_entity_poly.type
_entity_poly.pdbx_seq_one_letter_code
_entity_poly.pdbx_strand_id
1 'polypeptide(L)'
;EPPAPSPANGPRANVGALHLPLPAGATYTEHSPDGLLDGCIAEGTVACEARVLDLRKADPKAPINLPSTKRPFGWYTGTDLPTCITPASPPGKAAGATGSTLLDSGFAKIGPKTAEYGRWKVTCENSAQNNQVRSWWLPTSRILVVQYGSFPGWDAKMDTLLAGATFS
;
A
#
# COMPACT_ATOMS: atom_id res chain seq x y z
N GLU A 1 -16.20 4.35 37.70
CA GLU A 1 -15.59 3.61 36.59
C GLU A 1 -15.68 4.49 35.35
N PRO A 2 -14.58 4.85 34.67
CA PRO A 2 -14.69 5.53 33.38
C PRO A 2 -15.22 4.53 32.33
N PRO A 3 -16.04 4.96 31.38
CA PRO A 3 -16.62 4.05 30.39
C PRO A 3 -15.52 3.49 29.48
N ALA A 4 -15.62 2.19 29.19
CA ALA A 4 -14.75 1.53 28.22
C ALA A 4 -14.84 2.25 26.86
N PRO A 5 -13.72 2.40 26.12
CA PRO A 5 -13.75 3.04 24.82
C PRO A 5 -14.65 2.22 23.87
N SER A 6 -15.71 2.85 23.38
CA SER A 6 -16.56 2.28 22.34
C SER A 6 -15.70 1.85 21.14
N PRO A 7 -15.92 0.66 20.57
CA PRO A 7 -15.25 0.30 19.33
C PRO A 7 -15.65 1.32 18.27
N ALA A 8 -14.65 1.95 17.63
CA ALA A 8 -14.89 2.85 16.52
C ALA A 8 -15.63 2.07 15.42
N ASN A 9 -16.95 2.30 15.31
CA ASN A 9 -17.84 1.82 14.25
C ASN A 9 -17.60 2.65 12.96
N GLY A 10 -16.34 2.78 12.56
CA GLY A 10 -15.94 3.33 11.28
C GLY A 10 -15.89 2.26 10.20
N PRO A 11 -15.86 2.65 8.91
CA PRO A 11 -15.61 1.73 7.82
C PRO A 11 -14.28 0.98 8.04
N ARG A 12 -14.26 -0.31 7.74
CA ARG A 12 -13.08 -1.18 7.89
C ARG A 12 -12.73 -1.85 6.58
N ALA A 13 -11.44 -1.98 6.29
CA ALA A 13 -10.95 -2.84 5.21
C ALA A 13 -10.43 -4.15 5.80
N ASN A 14 -10.85 -5.27 5.23
CA ASN A 14 -10.39 -6.60 5.63
C ASN A 14 -9.59 -7.21 4.48
N VAL A 15 -8.31 -7.48 4.71
CA VAL A 15 -7.40 -8.03 3.70
C VAL A 15 -6.67 -9.24 4.28
N GLY A 16 -7.17 -10.43 3.95
CA GLY A 16 -6.67 -11.66 4.57
C GLY A 16 -6.90 -11.63 6.08
N ALA A 17 -5.81 -11.71 6.85
CA ALA A 17 -5.86 -11.61 8.31
C ALA A 17 -5.74 -10.16 8.83
N LEU A 18 -5.50 -9.17 7.97
CA LEU A 18 -5.36 -7.77 8.35
C LEU A 18 -6.71 -7.06 8.38
N HIS A 19 -7.00 -6.34 9.44
CA HIS A 19 -8.15 -5.45 9.58
C HIS A 19 -7.67 -4.01 9.76
N LEU A 20 -8.10 -3.10 8.89
CA LEU A 20 -7.72 -1.69 8.91
C LEU A 20 -8.91 -0.80 9.29
N PRO A 21 -8.78 0.08 10.30
CA PRO A 21 -9.79 1.10 10.57
C PRO A 21 -9.63 2.24 9.58
N LEU A 22 -10.51 2.32 8.57
CA LEU A 22 -10.42 3.39 7.57
C LEU A 22 -10.82 4.72 8.20
N PRO A 23 -10.11 5.83 7.88
CA PRO A 23 -10.52 7.16 8.31
C PRO A 23 -11.86 7.52 7.67
N ALA A 24 -12.57 8.46 8.28
CA ALA A 24 -13.83 8.97 7.73
C ALA A 24 -13.60 9.54 6.31
N GLY A 25 -14.45 9.15 5.36
CA GLY A 25 -14.35 9.57 3.96
C GLY A 25 -13.41 8.72 3.10
N ALA A 26 -12.63 7.80 3.70
CA ALA A 26 -11.86 6.81 2.95
C ALA A 26 -12.71 5.57 2.64
N THR A 27 -12.44 5.00 1.48
CA THR A 27 -13.07 3.76 1.01
C THR A 27 -12.01 2.73 0.69
N TYR A 28 -12.38 1.46 0.79
CA TYR A 28 -11.57 0.34 0.33
C TYR A 28 -12.32 -0.41 -0.76
N THR A 29 -11.66 -0.64 -1.88
CA THR A 29 -12.18 -1.43 -3.00
C THR A 29 -11.35 -2.70 -3.15
N GLU A 30 -12.00 -3.86 -3.04
CA GLU A 30 -11.33 -5.15 -3.28
C GLU A 30 -10.83 -5.25 -4.71
N HIS A 31 -11.63 -4.79 -5.66
CA HIS A 31 -11.25 -4.59 -7.05
C HIS A 31 -11.65 -3.16 -7.46
N SER A 32 -10.80 -2.45 -8.22
CA SER A 32 -11.22 -1.19 -8.82
C SER A 32 -12.38 -1.41 -9.80
N PRO A 33 -13.18 -0.37 -10.09
CA PRO A 33 -14.27 -0.46 -11.06
C PRO A 33 -13.86 -0.94 -12.47
N ASP A 34 -12.60 -0.78 -12.84
CA ASP A 34 -12.03 -1.27 -14.12
C ASP A 34 -11.33 -2.64 -14.01
N GLY A 35 -11.32 -3.26 -12.82
CA GLY A 35 -10.72 -4.57 -12.56
C GLY A 35 -9.19 -4.58 -12.61
N LEU A 36 -8.54 -3.42 -12.72
CA LEU A 36 -7.09 -3.30 -12.84
C LEU A 36 -6.37 -3.25 -11.49
N LEU A 37 -7.09 -2.92 -10.41
CA LEU A 37 -6.54 -2.74 -9.07
C LEU A 37 -7.15 -3.73 -8.12
N ASP A 38 -6.29 -4.30 -7.28
CA ASP A 38 -6.73 -5.01 -6.10
C ASP A 38 -6.40 -4.21 -4.85
N GLY A 39 -7.36 -4.15 -3.94
CA GLY A 39 -7.21 -3.67 -2.57
C GLY A 39 -6.82 -2.21 -2.42
N CYS A 40 -7.52 -1.29 -3.10
CA CYS A 40 -7.21 0.14 -3.06
C CYS A 40 -7.90 0.86 -1.91
N ILE A 41 -7.15 1.70 -1.21
CA ILE A 41 -7.66 2.71 -0.28
C ILE A 41 -7.62 4.07 -0.99
N ALA A 42 -8.74 4.79 -0.97
CA ALA A 42 -8.89 6.10 -1.58
C ALA A 42 -9.80 7.02 -0.74
N GLU A 43 -9.42 8.29 -0.62
CA GLU A 43 -10.24 9.36 -0.04
C GLU A 43 -10.71 10.35 -1.13
N GLY A 44 -12.02 10.65 -1.16
CA GLY A 44 -12.58 11.58 -2.15
C GLY A 44 -12.59 11.01 -3.58
N THR A 45 -12.00 11.73 -4.54
CA THR A 45 -12.06 11.40 -5.98
C THR A 45 -10.76 10.78 -6.53
N VAL A 46 -9.79 10.48 -5.68
CA VAL A 46 -8.52 9.86 -6.08
C VAL A 46 -8.73 8.40 -6.49
N ALA A 47 -7.92 7.92 -7.43
CA ALA A 47 -8.07 6.56 -7.95
C ALA A 47 -7.59 5.51 -6.94
N CYS A 48 -6.42 5.73 -6.34
CA CYS A 48 -5.83 4.84 -5.34
C CYS A 48 -4.63 5.51 -4.66
N GLU A 49 -4.73 5.77 -3.36
CA GLU A 49 -3.65 6.39 -2.59
C GLU A 49 -2.77 5.36 -1.89
N ALA A 50 -3.33 4.19 -1.58
CA ALA A 50 -2.58 3.05 -1.08
C ALA A 50 -3.22 1.74 -1.56
N ARG A 51 -2.39 0.72 -1.77
CA ARG A 51 -2.80 -0.66 -2.00
C ARG A 51 -2.50 -1.53 -0.79
N VAL A 52 -3.41 -2.43 -0.48
CA VAL A 52 -3.30 -3.44 0.57
C VAL A 52 -3.61 -4.79 -0.06
N LEU A 53 -2.61 -5.65 -0.14
CA LEU A 53 -2.65 -6.88 -0.91
C LEU A 53 -2.46 -8.10 -0.02
N ASP A 54 -3.31 -9.10 -0.18
CA ASP A 54 -3.07 -10.46 0.31
C ASP A 54 -2.40 -11.29 -0.79
N LEU A 55 -1.07 -11.43 -0.72
CA LEU A 55 -0.30 -12.16 -1.72
C LEU A 55 -0.47 -13.68 -1.65
N ARG A 56 -1.34 -14.20 -0.76
CA ARG A 56 -1.79 -15.60 -0.83
C ARG A 56 -2.87 -15.81 -1.89
N LYS A 57 -3.62 -14.76 -2.23
CA LYS A 57 -4.65 -14.80 -3.27
C LYS A 57 -4.07 -14.61 -4.68
N ALA A 58 -2.86 -14.07 -4.80
CA ALA A 58 -2.11 -14.13 -6.05
C ALA A 58 -1.91 -15.60 -6.43
N ASP A 59 -2.07 -15.92 -7.73
CA ASP A 59 -1.91 -17.30 -8.21
C ASP A 59 -0.56 -17.86 -7.72
N PRO A 60 -0.56 -18.89 -6.86
CA PRO A 60 0.68 -19.45 -6.33
C PRO A 60 1.55 -20.10 -7.41
N LYS A 61 1.02 -20.33 -8.62
CA LYS A 61 1.74 -20.82 -9.80
C LYS A 61 2.23 -19.70 -10.71
N ALA A 62 1.72 -18.48 -10.56
CA ALA A 62 2.25 -17.33 -11.28
C ALA A 62 3.54 -16.87 -10.60
N PRO A 63 4.65 -16.72 -11.33
CA PRO A 63 5.88 -16.21 -10.76
C PRO A 63 5.64 -14.78 -10.26
N ILE A 64 5.85 -14.55 -8.96
CA ILE A 64 5.86 -13.22 -8.37
C ILE A 64 7.18 -12.97 -7.66
N ASN A 65 7.57 -11.72 -7.68
CA ASN A 65 8.78 -11.20 -7.09
C ASN A 65 8.44 -10.65 -5.70
N LEU A 66 8.56 -11.46 -4.65
CA LEU A 66 8.18 -11.05 -3.28
C LEU A 66 8.83 -9.73 -2.85
N PRO A 67 8.10 -8.84 -2.14
CA PRO A 67 8.63 -7.55 -1.72
C PRO A 67 9.93 -7.68 -0.92
N SER A 68 10.87 -6.76 -1.18
CA SER A 68 12.12 -6.66 -0.41
C SER A 68 12.83 -5.35 -0.69
N THR A 69 13.29 -4.70 0.38
CA THR A 69 14.12 -3.48 0.39
C THR A 69 15.46 -3.63 -0.33
N LYS A 70 15.94 -4.87 -0.53
CA LYS A 70 17.20 -5.17 -1.20
C LYS A 70 17.14 -5.04 -2.72
N ARG A 71 15.96 -4.75 -3.29
CA ARG A 71 15.74 -4.70 -4.74
C ARG A 71 15.46 -3.26 -5.19
N PRO A 72 15.85 -2.87 -6.42
CA PRO A 72 15.58 -1.53 -6.95
C PRO A 72 14.09 -1.15 -6.88
N PHE A 73 13.21 -2.06 -7.29
CA PHE A 73 11.75 -1.91 -7.23
C PHE A 73 11.16 -2.80 -6.12
N GLY A 74 11.71 -2.68 -4.92
CA GLY A 74 11.42 -3.56 -3.80
C GLY A 74 9.96 -3.70 -3.39
N TRP A 75 9.13 -2.71 -3.72
CA TRP A 75 7.70 -2.64 -3.46
C TRP A 75 6.83 -3.33 -4.52
N TYR A 76 7.37 -3.64 -5.70
CA TYR A 76 6.63 -4.23 -6.81
C TYR A 76 6.71 -5.76 -6.78
N THR A 77 5.56 -6.41 -6.97
CA THR A 77 5.42 -7.88 -6.90
C THR A 77 5.45 -8.56 -8.26
N GLY A 78 5.35 -7.81 -9.36
CA GLY A 78 5.37 -8.38 -10.71
C GLY A 78 6.78 -8.75 -11.19
N THR A 79 6.84 -9.55 -12.25
CA THR A 79 8.08 -9.96 -12.92
C THR A 79 8.61 -8.91 -13.90
N ASP A 80 7.73 -8.03 -14.38
CA ASP A 80 8.04 -6.97 -15.33
C ASP A 80 8.34 -5.63 -14.63
N LEU A 81 8.31 -4.54 -15.41
CA LEU A 81 8.58 -3.20 -14.92
C LEU A 81 7.35 -2.64 -14.15
N PRO A 82 7.53 -2.01 -12.97
CA PRO A 82 6.44 -1.30 -12.32
C PRO A 82 5.96 -0.11 -13.16
N THR A 83 4.74 0.35 -12.90
CA THR A 83 4.18 1.55 -13.54
C THR A 83 4.28 2.77 -12.61
N CYS A 84 4.30 3.95 -13.21
CA CYS A 84 4.29 5.26 -12.55
C CYS A 84 2.91 5.60 -11.99
N ILE A 85 2.52 4.85 -10.96
CA ILE A 85 1.23 5.01 -10.29
C ILE A 85 1.26 6.32 -9.50
N THR A 86 0.26 7.18 -9.73
CA THR A 86 0.02 8.38 -8.92
C THR A 86 -1.40 8.32 -8.37
N PRO A 87 -1.74 9.09 -7.32
CA PRO A 87 -3.13 9.17 -6.85
C PRO A 87 -4.14 9.54 -7.94
N ALA A 88 -3.70 10.24 -8.99
CA ALA A 88 -4.52 10.65 -10.14
C ALA A 88 -4.43 9.71 -11.36
N SER A 89 -3.58 8.68 -11.32
CA SER A 89 -3.37 7.75 -12.44
C SER A 89 -3.57 6.31 -11.97
N PRO A 90 -4.65 5.63 -12.41
CA PRO A 90 -4.87 4.25 -12.01
C PRO A 90 -3.72 3.35 -12.53
N PRO A 91 -3.26 2.38 -11.72
CA PRO A 91 -2.33 1.35 -12.18
C PRO A 91 -2.82 0.63 -13.44
N GLY A 92 -1.89 0.29 -14.34
CA GLY A 92 -2.17 -0.38 -15.63
C GLY A 92 -2.28 0.54 -16.85
N LYS A 93 -2.54 1.84 -16.66
CA LYS A 93 -2.51 2.86 -17.74
C LYS A 93 -1.31 3.81 -17.68
N ALA A 94 -0.55 3.78 -16.60
CA ALA A 94 0.61 4.63 -16.40
C ALA A 94 1.85 4.08 -17.14
N ALA A 95 2.71 4.98 -17.59
CA ALA A 95 4.00 4.62 -18.17
C ALA A 95 4.85 3.79 -17.20
N GLY A 96 5.77 2.98 -17.73
CA GLY A 96 6.72 2.22 -16.93
C GLY A 96 7.64 3.15 -16.13
N ALA A 97 7.95 2.77 -14.89
CA ALA A 97 8.96 3.45 -14.09
C ALA A 97 10.35 3.19 -14.68
N THR A 98 11.10 4.25 -14.95
CA THR A 98 12.45 4.18 -15.52
C THR A 98 13.53 4.01 -14.45
N GLY A 99 13.19 4.22 -13.19
CA GLY A 99 14.12 4.01 -12.07
C GLY A 99 13.45 4.05 -10.70
N SER A 100 14.19 3.60 -9.69
CA SER A 100 13.76 3.65 -8.30
C SER A 100 14.98 3.73 -7.39
N THR A 101 14.98 4.71 -6.48
CA THR A 101 16.06 4.91 -5.49
C THR A 101 15.49 4.68 -4.10
N LEU A 102 16.05 3.75 -3.33
CA LEU A 102 15.69 3.54 -1.93
C LEU A 102 16.15 4.76 -1.12
N LEU A 103 15.22 5.44 -0.48
CA LEU A 103 15.45 6.62 0.36
C LEU A 103 15.54 6.26 1.84
N ASP A 104 14.74 5.29 2.28
CA ASP A 104 14.69 4.84 3.67
C ASP A 104 14.28 3.37 3.72
N SER A 105 14.73 2.65 4.75
CA SER A 105 14.40 1.24 4.94
C SER A 105 14.60 0.79 6.38
N GLY A 106 13.96 -0.32 6.75
CA GLY A 106 14.13 -0.94 8.06
C GLY A 106 12.89 -1.70 8.46
N PHE A 107 12.43 -1.48 9.68
CA PHE A 107 11.21 -2.09 10.20
C PHE A 107 10.23 -1.03 10.66
N ALA A 108 8.95 -1.23 10.36
CA ALA A 108 7.87 -0.38 10.82
C ALA A 108 6.69 -1.23 11.31
N LYS A 109 5.85 -0.65 12.17
CA LYS A 109 4.70 -1.35 12.74
C LYS A 109 3.47 -1.30 11.82
N ILE A 110 2.74 -2.40 11.78
CA ILE A 110 1.34 -2.47 11.36
C ILE A 110 0.60 -3.12 12.52
N GLY A 111 -0.08 -2.29 13.32
CA GLY A 111 -0.70 -2.71 14.57
C GLY A 111 0.32 -3.44 15.46
N PRO A 112 0.02 -4.67 15.92
CA PRO A 112 0.95 -5.45 16.74
C PRO A 112 2.13 -6.05 15.94
N LYS A 113 2.04 -6.11 14.60
CA LYS A 113 3.04 -6.78 13.76
C LYS A 113 4.15 -5.84 13.31
N THR A 114 5.33 -6.41 13.08
CA THR A 114 6.48 -5.70 12.51
C THR A 114 6.62 -6.08 11.04
N ALA A 115 6.62 -5.10 10.15
CA ALA A 115 6.78 -5.24 8.71
C ALA A 115 8.18 -4.78 8.27
N GLU A 116 8.72 -5.39 7.22
CA GLU A 116 9.84 -4.83 6.47
C GLU A 116 9.35 -3.55 5.78
N TYR A 117 10.02 -2.44 6.07
CA TYR A 117 9.66 -1.12 5.60
C TYR A 117 10.66 -0.62 4.56
N GLY A 118 10.15 0.04 3.52
CA GLY A 118 10.96 0.79 2.60
C GLY A 118 10.25 2.04 2.07
N ARG A 119 11.03 3.04 1.71
CA ARG A 119 10.61 4.25 1.01
C ARG A 119 11.48 4.41 -0.22
N TRP A 120 10.87 4.62 -1.37
CA TRP A 120 11.58 4.82 -2.62
C TRP A 120 11.16 6.11 -3.29
N LYS A 121 12.09 6.75 -4.00
CA LYS A 121 11.81 7.75 -5.03
C LYS A 121 11.70 7.03 -6.37
N VAL A 122 10.52 7.07 -6.97
CA VAL A 122 10.27 6.50 -8.30
C VAL A 122 10.58 7.56 -9.36
N THR A 123 11.32 7.15 -10.38
CA THR A 123 11.60 7.96 -11.56
C THR A 123 10.80 7.43 -12.73
N CYS A 124 10.16 8.35 -13.44
CA CYS A 124 9.22 8.12 -14.52
C CYS A 124 9.70 8.81 -15.79
N GLU A 125 9.23 8.34 -16.95
CA GLU A 125 9.50 8.99 -18.23
C GLU A 125 9.00 10.44 -18.23
N ASN A 126 7.78 10.67 -17.74
CA ASN A 126 7.31 12.01 -17.41
C ASN A 126 7.70 12.37 -15.97
N SER A 127 8.61 13.33 -15.81
CA SER A 127 9.09 13.75 -14.49
C SER A 127 8.00 14.34 -13.58
N ALA A 128 6.87 14.81 -14.13
CA ALA A 128 5.73 15.27 -13.34
C ALA A 128 5.02 14.11 -12.62
N GLN A 129 5.27 12.86 -13.03
CA GLN A 129 4.75 11.65 -12.38
C GLN A 129 5.74 11.06 -11.37
N ASN A 130 6.94 11.62 -11.24
CA ASN A 130 7.89 11.21 -10.21
C ASN A 130 7.22 11.37 -8.85
N ASN A 131 7.28 10.32 -8.04
CA ASN A 131 6.72 10.34 -6.71
C ASN A 131 7.58 9.54 -5.74
N GLN A 132 7.10 9.48 -4.50
CA GLN A 132 7.64 8.56 -3.53
C GLN A 132 6.61 7.50 -3.20
N VAL A 133 7.11 6.28 -3.01
CA VAL A 133 6.30 5.15 -2.56
C VAL A 133 6.83 4.66 -1.24
N ARG A 134 5.94 4.32 -0.32
CA ARG A 134 6.26 3.66 0.95
C ARG A 134 5.67 2.27 0.92
N SER A 135 6.40 1.26 1.36
CA SER A 135 5.87 -0.10 1.46
C SER A 135 6.11 -0.70 2.82
N TRP A 136 5.17 -1.54 3.24
CA TRP A 136 5.27 -2.36 4.42
C TRP A 136 4.94 -3.80 4.05
N TRP A 137 5.91 -4.69 4.24
CA TRP A 137 5.79 -6.09 3.90
C TRP A 137 5.77 -6.96 5.16
N LEU A 138 4.69 -7.73 5.33
CA LEU A 138 4.54 -8.73 6.39
C LEU A 138 4.76 -10.13 5.80
N PRO A 139 5.99 -10.68 5.84
CA PRO A 139 6.31 -11.94 5.15
C PRO A 139 5.49 -13.13 5.64
N THR A 140 5.25 -13.23 6.96
CA THR A 140 4.51 -14.35 7.55
C THR A 140 3.04 -14.34 7.16
N SER A 141 2.38 -13.18 7.21
CA SER A 141 0.97 -13.04 6.83
C SER A 141 0.77 -12.85 5.33
N ARG A 142 1.88 -12.69 4.58
CA ARG A 142 1.92 -12.36 3.15
C ARG A 142 1.07 -11.14 2.78
N ILE A 143 1.07 -10.14 3.66
CA ILE A 143 0.36 -8.87 3.43
C ILE A 143 1.37 -7.81 2.99
N LEU A 144 1.11 -7.19 1.84
CA LEU A 144 1.86 -6.04 1.35
C LEU A 144 0.97 -4.80 1.40
N VAL A 145 1.48 -3.74 2.01
CA VAL A 145 0.89 -2.40 1.91
C VAL A 145 1.82 -1.52 1.09
N VAL A 146 1.29 -0.79 0.12
CA VAL A 146 2.03 0.19 -0.70
C VAL A 146 1.28 1.51 -0.70
N GLN A 147 1.90 2.57 -0.24
CA GLN A 147 1.40 3.94 -0.35
C GLN A 147 2.00 4.59 -1.59
N TYR A 148 1.15 5.17 -2.46
CA TYR A 148 1.57 5.91 -3.64
C TYR A 148 1.50 7.42 -3.37
N GLY A 149 2.41 8.19 -3.98
CA GLY A 149 2.40 9.64 -3.82
C GLY A 149 2.67 10.11 -2.39
N SER A 150 3.65 9.50 -1.71
CA SER A 150 4.01 9.85 -0.32
C SER A 150 4.38 11.34 -0.18
N PHE A 151 3.69 12.03 0.73
CA PHE A 151 3.93 13.40 1.17
C PHE A 151 3.52 13.54 2.64
N PRO A 152 4.00 14.55 3.41
CA PRO A 152 3.87 14.58 4.87
C PRO A 152 2.44 14.39 5.41
N GLY A 153 1.43 15.02 4.77
CA GLY A 153 0.03 14.90 5.21
C GLY A 153 -0.55 13.49 5.00
N TRP A 154 -0.27 12.86 3.84
CA TRP A 154 -0.71 11.50 3.58
C TRP A 154 0.11 10.46 4.36
N ASP A 155 1.40 10.71 4.56
CA ASP A 155 2.27 9.86 5.38
C ASP A 155 1.71 9.72 6.80
N ALA A 156 1.32 10.83 7.44
CA ALA A 156 0.74 10.82 8.78
C ALA A 156 -0.61 10.07 8.87
N LYS A 157 -1.47 10.24 7.85
CA LYS A 157 -2.74 9.50 7.75
C LYS A 157 -2.49 8.00 7.61
N MET A 158 -1.55 7.62 6.75
CA MET A 158 -1.17 6.22 6.52
C MET A 158 -0.58 5.60 7.80
N ASP A 159 0.28 6.33 8.51
CA ASP A 159 0.89 5.85 9.75
C ASP A 159 -0.16 5.65 10.84
N THR A 160 -1.15 6.55 10.95
CA THR A 160 -2.29 6.42 11.87
C THR A 160 -3.15 5.21 11.52
N LEU A 161 -3.47 5.02 10.24
CA LEU A 161 -4.22 3.87 9.74
C LEU A 161 -3.53 2.55 10.11
N LEU A 162 -2.23 2.45 9.82
CA LEU A 162 -1.43 1.24 10.07
C LEU A 162 -1.21 1.00 11.55
N ALA A 163 -1.08 2.04 12.38
CA ALA A 163 -1.00 1.89 13.83
C ALA A 163 -2.30 1.32 14.43
N GLY A 164 -3.46 1.67 13.88
CA GLY A 164 -4.76 1.15 14.29
C GLY A 164 -5.10 -0.24 13.77
N ALA A 165 -4.24 -0.84 12.95
CA ALA A 165 -4.48 -2.15 12.37
C ALA A 165 -4.60 -3.27 13.42
N THR A 166 -5.49 -4.23 13.19
CA THR A 166 -5.59 -5.46 14.00
C THR A 166 -5.49 -6.69 13.11
N PHE A 167 -5.35 -7.87 13.74
CA PHE A 167 -5.23 -9.14 13.03
C PHE A 167 -6.11 -10.22 13.66
N SER A 168 -6.63 -11.12 12.83
CA SER A 168 -7.30 -12.36 13.23
C SER A 168 -6.40 -13.58 13.13
#